data_AF-A0A5J4JBY7-F1
#
_entry.id   AF-A0A5J4JBY7-F1
#
_cell.length_a   1.000
_cell.length_b   1.000
_cell.length_c   1.000
_cell.angle_alpha   90.00
_cell.angle_beta   90.00
_cell.angle_gamma   90.00
#
_symmetry.space_group_name_H-M   'P 1'
#
loop_
_entity.id
_entity.type
_entity.pdbx_description
1 polymer ?
#
loop_
_entity_poly.entity_id
_entity_poly.type
_entity_poly.pdbx_seq_one_letter_code
_entity_poly.pdbx_strand_id
1 'polypeptide(L)'
;MIGKKIKELRLKKGYCYSITHWRAGVSKSYLSYIERNIRNNPSLEFLAKIARPLDTTVEYLLLDVLAEKTWRKTLLTRSGSNF
;
A
#
# COMPACT_ATOMS: atom_id res chain seq x y z
N MET A 1 -7.21 2.53 -0.24
CA MET A 1 -6.18 2.42 0.82
C MET A 1 -5.26 1.24 0.53
N ILE A 2 -3.97 1.36 0.86
CA ILE A 2 -2.93 0.42 0.46
C ILE A 2 -3.16 -1.03 0.93
N GLY A 3 -3.64 -1.20 2.17
CA GLY A 3 -3.91 -2.54 2.74
C GLY A 3 -5.00 -3.31 2.00
N LYS A 4 -6.05 -2.62 1.53
CA LYS A 4 -7.11 -3.21 0.71
C LYS A 4 -6.55 -3.71 -0.63
N LYS A 5 -5.71 -2.91 -1.28
CA LYS A 5 -5.07 -3.25 -2.55
C LYS A 5 -4.14 -4.46 -2.43
N ILE A 6 -3.35 -4.52 -1.35
CA ILE A 6 -2.52 -5.70 -1.01
C ILE A 6 -3.39 -6.95 -0.86
N LYS A 7 -4.48 -6.85 -0.09
CA LYS A 7 -5.43 -7.96 0.10
C LYS A 7 -6.04 -8.44 -1.21
N GLU A 8 -6.47 -7.53 -2.07
CA GLU A 8 -7.07 -7.85 -3.38
C GLU A 8 -6.08 -8.58 -4.28
N LEU A 9 -4.85 -8.08 -4.41
CA LEU A 9 -3.79 -8.74 -5.20
C LEU A 9 -3.46 -10.13 -4.64
N ARG A 10 -3.35 -10.26 -3.31
CA ARG A 10 -3.09 -11.53 -2.64
C ARG A 10 -4.18 -12.56 -2.96
N LEU A 11 -5.44 -12.15 -2.85
CA LEU A 11 -6.59 -13.02 -3.14
C LEU A 11 -6.67 -13.39 -4.63
N LYS A 12 -6.35 -12.47 -5.55
CA LYS A 12 -6.27 -12.76 -7.00
C LYS A 12 -5.20 -13.81 -7.33
N LYS A 13 -4.09 -13.83 -6.59
CA LYS A 13 -3.05 -14.87 -6.71
C LYS A 13 -3.43 -16.18 -5.99
N GLY A 14 -4.56 -16.24 -5.29
CA GLY A 14 -4.98 -17.41 -4.50
C GLY A 14 -4.14 -17.63 -3.23
N TYR A 15 -3.41 -16.61 -2.76
CA TYR A 15 -2.50 -16.78 -1.63
C TYR A 15 -3.22 -16.54 -0.31
N CYS A 16 -2.94 -17.37 0.69
CA CYS A 16 -3.31 -17.11 2.07
C CYS A 16 -2.22 -16.27 2.78
N TYR A 17 -2.52 -15.80 4.00
CA TYR A 17 -1.58 -14.99 4.78
C TYR A 17 -0.24 -15.71 5.01
N SER A 18 -0.28 -17.01 5.36
CA SER A 18 0.92 -17.82 5.64
C SER A 18 1.88 -17.86 4.46
N ILE A 19 1.35 -18.18 3.28
CA ILE A 19 2.14 -18.24 2.04
C ILE A 19 2.71 -16.85 1.69
N THR A 20 1.90 -15.80 1.83
CA THR A 20 2.30 -14.44 1.41
C THR A 20 3.40 -13.87 2.28
N HIS A 21 3.26 -13.98 3.61
CA HIS A 21 4.28 -13.44 4.52
C HIS A 21 5.60 -14.18 4.38
N TRP A 22 5.55 -15.50 4.13
CA TRP A 22 6.74 -16.32 3.93
C TRP A 22 7.44 -15.95 2.62
N ARG A 23 6.70 -15.86 1.50
CA ARG A 23 7.26 -15.46 0.20
C ARG A 23 7.81 -14.03 0.19
N ALA A 24 7.19 -13.12 0.93
CA ALA A 24 7.64 -11.73 1.04
C ALA A 24 8.78 -11.54 2.06
N GLY A 25 9.05 -12.52 2.93
CA GLY A 25 9.99 -12.35 4.05
C GLY A 25 9.56 -11.23 5.01
N VAL A 26 8.26 -11.18 5.34
CA VAL A 26 7.69 -10.17 6.25
C VAL A 26 6.95 -10.84 7.41
N SER A 27 6.68 -10.08 8.46
CA SER A 27 5.88 -10.56 9.59
C SER A 27 4.43 -10.84 9.17
N LYS A 28 3.93 -12.04 9.51
CA LYS A 28 2.53 -12.44 9.33
C LYS A 28 1.56 -11.46 10.00
N SER A 29 1.88 -11.08 11.25
CA SER A 29 1.07 -10.15 12.04
C SER A 29 1.06 -8.77 11.41
N TYR A 30 2.21 -8.30 10.90
CA TYR A 30 2.29 -7.00 10.24
C TYR A 30 1.50 -6.97 8.93
N LEU A 31 1.61 -8.00 8.08
CA LEU A 31 0.75 -8.15 6.89
C LEU A 31 -0.74 -8.11 7.26
N SER A 32 -1.15 -8.84 8.29
CA SER A 32 -2.52 -8.84 8.79
C SER A 32 -2.98 -7.44 9.25
N TYR A 33 -2.13 -6.72 10.00
CA TYR A 33 -2.45 -5.36 10.45
C TYR A 33 -2.59 -4.37 9.29
N ILE A 34 -1.77 -4.49 8.26
CA ILE A 34 -1.88 -3.67 7.05
C ILE A 34 -3.20 -3.96 6.32
N GLU A 35 -3.52 -5.23 6.05
CA GLU A 35 -4.75 -5.60 5.33
C GLU A 35 -6.04 -5.27 6.09
N ARG A 36 -5.98 -5.23 7.43
CA ARG A 36 -7.08 -4.82 8.32
C ARG A 36 -7.12 -3.32 8.60
N ASN A 37 -6.22 -2.54 8.00
CA ASN A 37 -6.10 -1.09 8.20
C ASN A 37 -5.84 -0.68 9.67
N ILE A 38 -5.27 -1.58 10.49
CA ILE A 38 -4.83 -1.30 11.86
C ILE A 38 -3.54 -0.49 11.85
N ARG A 39 -2.66 -0.78 10.87
CA ARG A 39 -1.50 0.05 10.54
C ARG A 39 -1.65 0.53 9.10
N ASN A 40 -1.54 1.83 8.88
CA ASN A 40 -1.84 2.48 7.61
C ASN A 40 -0.62 3.20 6.98
N ASN A 41 0.52 3.22 7.66
CA ASN A 41 1.77 3.80 7.18
C ASN A 41 2.88 2.73 7.09
N PRO A 42 2.80 1.79 6.13
CA PRO A 42 3.86 0.81 5.92
C PRO A 42 5.17 1.45 5.48
N SER A 43 6.31 0.87 5.87
CA SER A 43 7.62 1.30 5.36
C SER A 43 7.78 0.97 3.88
N LEU A 44 8.64 1.71 3.19
CA LEU A 44 8.98 1.44 1.78
C LEU A 44 9.56 0.03 1.61
N GLU A 45 10.39 -0.41 2.55
CA GLU A 45 10.98 -1.75 2.57
C GLU A 45 9.90 -2.84 2.60
N PHE A 46 8.89 -2.69 3.46
CA PHE A 46 7.78 -3.63 3.51
C PHE A 46 7.02 -3.70 2.18
N LEU A 47 6.75 -2.54 1.56
CA LEU A 47 6.08 -2.47 0.27
C LEU A 47 6.90 -3.14 -0.83
N ALA A 48 8.21 -2.89 -0.89
CA ALA A 48 9.12 -3.54 -1.84
C ALA A 48 9.14 -5.06 -1.68
N LYS A 49 9.15 -5.55 -0.43
CA LYS A 49 9.10 -6.98 -0.10
C LYS A 49 7.79 -7.63 -0.51
N ILE A 50 6.65 -6.96 -0.31
CA ILE A 50 5.31 -7.48 -0.66
C ILE A 50 5.01 -7.39 -2.15
N ALA A 51 5.53 -6.37 -2.85
CA ALA A 51 5.27 -6.18 -4.27
C ALA A 51 5.75 -7.38 -5.12
N ARG A 52 6.93 -7.93 -4.78
CA ARG A 52 7.54 -9.08 -5.50
C ARG A 52 6.63 -10.32 -5.58
N PRO A 53 6.19 -10.94 -4.47
CA PRO A 53 5.35 -12.14 -4.56
C PRO A 53 3.93 -11.85 -5.08
N LEU A 54 3.48 -10.60 -5.03
CA LEU A 54 2.20 -10.18 -5.61
C LEU A 54 2.29 -9.81 -7.09
N ASP A 55 3.48 -9.89 -7.70
CA ASP A 55 3.71 -9.62 -9.12
C ASP A 55 3.24 -8.22 -9.52
N THR A 56 3.66 -7.24 -8.71
CA THR A 56 3.30 -5.83 -8.86
C THR A 56 4.49 -4.95 -8.51
N THR A 57 4.31 -3.64 -8.59
CA THR A 57 5.33 -2.65 -8.23
C THR A 57 4.91 -1.85 -7.00
N VAL A 58 5.88 -1.20 -6.35
CA VAL A 58 5.62 -0.33 -5.20
C VAL A 58 4.77 0.87 -5.63
N GLU A 59 5.02 1.40 -6.82
CA GLU A 59 4.29 2.51 -7.43
C GLU A 59 2.81 2.17 -7.60
N TYR A 60 2.50 0.95 -8.07
CA TYR A 60 1.12 0.50 -8.20
C TYR A 60 0.39 0.44 -6.85
N LEU A 61 1.08 -0.02 -5.80
CA LEU A 61 0.55 -0.05 -4.44
C LEU A 61 0.29 1.36 -3.89
N LEU A 62 1.09 2.35 -4.29
CA LEU A 62 1.02 3.74 -3.82
C LEU A 62 0.12 4.67 -4.66
N LEU A 63 -0.34 4.25 -5.84
CA LEU A 63 -1.04 5.12 -6.81
C LEU A 63 -2.16 5.97 -6.19
N ASP A 64 -3.02 5.37 -5.36
CA ASP A 64 -4.16 6.07 -4.75
C ASP A 64 -3.69 7.15 -3.75
N VAL A 65 -2.60 6.90 -3.03
CA VAL A 65 -2.01 7.83 -2.05
C VAL A 65 -1.35 9.01 -2.75
N LEU A 66 -0.70 8.75 -3.89
CA LEU A 66 -0.05 9.79 -4.68
C LEU A 66 -1.09 10.70 -5.34
N ALA A 67 -2.15 10.13 -5.91
CA ALA A 67 -3.29 10.89 -6.39
C ALA A 67 -3.85 11.77 -5.27
N GLU A 68 -3.98 11.21 -4.05
CA GLU A 68 -4.52 11.94 -2.91
C GLU A 68 -3.67 13.16 -2.51
N LYS A 69 -2.38 12.94 -2.33
CA LYS A 69 -1.44 14.01 -1.97
C LYS A 69 -1.34 15.08 -3.04
N THR A 70 -1.42 14.69 -4.31
CA THR A 70 -1.31 15.63 -5.44
C THR A 70 -2.48 16.60 -5.43
N TRP A 71 -3.72 16.10 -5.32
CA TRP A 71 -4.89 16.99 -5.28
C TRP A 71 -4.89 17.87 -4.03
N ARG A 72 -4.49 17.35 -2.86
CA ARG A 72 -4.38 18.15 -1.63
C ARG A 72 -3.38 19.27 -1.78
N LYS A 73 -2.21 18.99 -2.36
CA LYS A 73 -1.17 20.00 -2.60
C LYS A 73 -1.64 21.09 -3.56
N THR A 74 -2.28 20.71 -4.67
CA THR A 74 -2.80 21.66 -5.67
C THR A 74 -3.92 22.55 -5.10
N LEU A 75 -4.83 22.01 -4.29
CA LEU A 75 -5.89 22.79 -3.65
C LEU A 75 -5.33 23.78 -2.62
N LEU A 76 -4.35 23.37 -1.82
CA LEU A 76 -3.69 24.24 -0.84
C LEU A 76 -2.90 25.38 -1.50
N THR A 77 -2.28 25.14 -2.66
CA THR A 77 -1.56 26.18 -3.41
C THR A 77 -2.48 27.20 -4.10
N ARG A 78 -3.71 26.81 -4.47
CA ARG A 78 -4.68 27.72 -5.14
C ARG A 78 -5.47 28.59 -4.17
N SER A 79 -5.51 28.24 -2.88
CA SER A 79 -6.20 29.03 -1.84
C SER A 79 -5.35 30.18 -1.28
N GLY A 80 -4.09 30.34 -1.71
CA GLY A 80 -3.17 31.38 -1.24
C GLY A 80 -2.99 32.58 -2.20
N SER A 81 -3.67 32.60 -3.35
CA SER A 81 -3.60 33.72 -4.30
C SER A 81 -4.85 34.58 -4.23
N ASN A 82 -4.99 35.31 -3.13
CA ASN A 82 -5.72 36.58 -3.11
C ASN A 82 -4.68 37.68 -2.94
N PHE A 83 -4.08 38.09 -4.06
CA PHE A 83 -3.46 39.39 -4.28
C PHE A 83 -4.12 39.98 -5.51
#